data_AF-A0A8B6G4P3-F1
#
_entry.id   AF-A0A8B6G4P3-F1
#
_cell.length_a   1.000
_cell.length_b   1.000
_cell.length_c   1.000
_cell.angle_alpha   90.00
_cell.angle_beta   90.00
_cell.angle_gamma   90.00
#
_symmetry.space_group_name_H-M   'P 1'
#
loop_
_entity.id
_entity.type
_entity.pdbx_description
1 polymer ?
#
loop_
_entity_poly.entity_id
_entity_poly.type
_entity_poly.pdbx_seq_one_letter_code
_entity_poly.pdbx_strand_id
1 'polypeptide(L)'
;MSTFRTKNPDDYFEIMNEFELKKISYTGERENERMKISYSLIECYNELKGVDINKSLLKTKFAGKVRFGKDKAFLQKDFFQSFFDKSVAAIVDYLGDLLGKKSINTEDNPIKTILAVGGFSKSQVLIDKIMSTFSDLAIVVPADADLAVLKGAIIYAFEPESVTCRVSQYTYGVPNFTPYDVRIHKNRQIYRIGPQGKPMVDDAFDKHIEIGQILEIGRFQQEHEYYPTTEEHKSIVLDFYASEEKNPKFTDEETCYCLGMLHFDITHQARIFVKLNASGTELVAVARVDGENQEIQGYFSLI
;
A
#
# COMPACT_ATOMS: atom_id res chain seq x y z
N MET A 1 19.79 -5.92 -24.98
CA MET A 1 19.86 -6.36 -23.57
C MET A 1 19.32 -7.76 -23.33
N SER A 2 18.22 -8.21 -23.96
CA SER A 2 17.72 -9.59 -23.79
C SER A 2 18.78 -10.65 -24.05
N THR A 3 19.47 -10.59 -25.20
CA THR A 3 20.54 -11.54 -25.55
C THR A 3 21.68 -11.56 -24.55
N PHE A 4 22.14 -10.39 -24.08
CA PHE A 4 23.20 -10.29 -23.09
C PHE A 4 22.78 -10.88 -21.75
N ARG A 5 21.57 -10.58 -21.28
CA ARG A 5 21.03 -11.12 -20.02
C ARG A 5 20.92 -12.64 -20.04
N THR A 6 20.62 -13.25 -21.18
CA THR A 6 20.55 -14.71 -21.33
C THR A 6 21.93 -15.35 -21.41
N LYS A 7 22.88 -14.73 -22.13
CA LYS A 7 24.24 -15.27 -22.31
C LYS A 7 25.17 -15.04 -21.11
N ASN A 8 24.99 -13.93 -20.41
CA ASN A 8 25.87 -13.45 -19.34
C ASN A 8 25.04 -12.95 -18.14
N PRO A 9 24.27 -13.83 -17.48
CA PRO A 9 23.37 -13.43 -16.39
C PRO A 9 24.10 -12.81 -15.19
N ASP A 10 25.27 -13.34 -14.82
CA ASP A 10 26.07 -12.85 -13.68
C ASP A 10 26.62 -11.44 -13.96
N ASP A 11 27.20 -11.22 -15.14
CA ASP A 11 27.69 -9.89 -15.55
C ASP A 11 26.56 -8.86 -15.62
N TYR A 12 25.37 -9.28 -16.08
CA TYR A 12 24.19 -8.42 -16.06
C TYR A 12 23.79 -8.05 -14.64
N PHE A 13 23.77 -9.03 -13.73
CA PHE A 13 23.48 -8.78 -12.32
C PHE A 13 24.49 -7.82 -11.69
N GLU A 14 25.79 -7.97 -11.98
CA GLU A 14 26.83 -7.04 -11.52
C GLU A 14 26.59 -5.61 -12.00
N ILE A 15 26.21 -5.42 -13.28
CA ILE A 15 25.90 -4.09 -13.83
C ILE A 15 24.70 -3.47 -13.12
N MET A 16 23.65 -4.27 -12.85
CA MET A 16 22.48 -3.78 -12.12
C MET A 16 22.82 -3.40 -10.68
N ASN A 17 23.64 -4.20 -9.99
CA ASN A 17 24.08 -3.91 -8.64
C ASN A 17 24.96 -2.65 -8.59
N GLU A 18 25.88 -2.49 -9.55
CA GLU A 18 26.68 -1.27 -9.68
C GLU A 18 25.77 -0.05 -9.91
N PHE A 19 24.75 -0.15 -10.76
CA PHE A 19 23.79 0.93 -10.93
C PHE A 19 23.07 1.30 -9.64
N GLU A 20 22.63 0.31 -8.85
CA GLU A 20 21.99 0.53 -7.56
C GLU A 20 22.93 1.22 -6.55
N LEU A 21 24.20 0.80 -6.48
CA LEU A 21 25.21 1.47 -5.66
C LEU A 21 25.45 2.92 -6.09
N LYS A 22 25.47 3.18 -7.40
CA LYS A 22 25.65 4.54 -7.95
C LYS A 22 24.43 5.42 -7.73
N LYS A 23 23.21 4.89 -7.85
CA LYS A 23 21.97 5.61 -7.53
C LYS A 23 22.01 6.18 -6.11
N ILE A 24 22.58 5.42 -5.17
CA ILE A 24 22.66 5.79 -3.76
C ILE A 24 23.86 6.72 -3.50
N SER A 25 25.04 6.42 -4.06
CA SER A 25 26.28 7.14 -3.75
C SER A 25 26.56 8.38 -4.60
N TYR A 26 25.75 8.62 -5.64
CA TYR A 26 25.94 9.75 -6.55
C TYR A 26 25.55 11.09 -5.89
N THR A 27 26.48 12.03 -5.88
CA THR A 27 26.33 13.36 -5.27
C THR A 27 26.10 14.49 -6.28
N GLY A 28 26.21 14.21 -7.59
CA GLY A 28 26.12 15.26 -8.61
C GLY A 28 27.34 16.18 -8.70
N GLU A 29 28.39 15.99 -7.90
CA GLU A 29 29.56 16.89 -7.89
C GLU A 29 30.55 16.60 -9.04
N ARG A 30 30.54 15.37 -9.56
CA ARG A 30 31.48 14.95 -10.61
C ARG A 30 30.93 15.24 -11.99
N GLU A 31 31.77 15.79 -12.87
CA GLU A 31 31.46 16.00 -14.30
C GLU A 31 31.17 14.71 -15.06
N ASN A 32 31.78 13.60 -14.65
CA ASN A 32 31.57 12.29 -15.25
C ASN A 32 31.47 11.22 -14.16
N GLU A 33 30.38 10.46 -14.20
CA GLU A 33 30.19 9.29 -13.37
C GLU A 33 30.79 8.04 -14.04
N ARG A 34 31.35 7.15 -13.21
CA ARG A 34 32.02 5.93 -13.69
C ARG A 34 31.29 4.73 -13.14
N MET A 35 30.69 3.94 -14.01
CA MET A 35 30.00 2.71 -13.67
C MET A 35 30.87 1.53 -14.08
N LYS A 36 31.16 0.62 -13.15
CA LYS A 36 31.76 -0.68 -13.51
C LYS A 36 30.82 -1.41 -14.48
N ILE A 37 31.37 -1.94 -15.55
CA ILE A 37 30.65 -2.82 -16.47
C ILE A 37 31.54 -4.00 -16.84
N SER A 38 30.95 -5.14 -17.18
CA SER A 38 31.73 -6.26 -17.69
C SER A 38 32.13 -6.05 -19.16
N TYR A 39 33.34 -6.48 -19.51
CA TYR A 39 33.81 -6.45 -20.89
C TYR A 39 32.94 -7.34 -21.81
N SER A 40 32.31 -8.38 -21.25
CA SER A 40 31.37 -9.24 -21.97
C SER A 40 30.19 -8.48 -22.57
N LEU A 41 29.77 -7.36 -21.98
CA LEU A 41 28.73 -6.50 -22.56
C LEU A 41 29.19 -5.90 -23.90
N ILE A 42 30.46 -5.47 -23.95
CA ILE A 42 31.06 -4.84 -25.12
C ILE A 42 31.27 -5.89 -26.21
N GLU A 43 31.81 -7.07 -25.86
CA GLU A 43 31.94 -8.19 -26.80
C GLU A 43 30.59 -8.62 -27.36
N CYS A 44 29.60 -8.83 -26.48
CA CYS A 44 28.25 -9.23 -26.89
C CYS A 44 27.64 -8.20 -27.86
N TYR A 45 27.81 -6.90 -27.60
CA TYR A 45 27.34 -5.86 -28.52
C TYR A 45 28.07 -5.93 -29.86
N ASN A 46 29.40 -6.01 -29.84
CA ASN A 46 30.24 -5.99 -31.04
C ASN A 46 29.98 -7.22 -31.93
N GLU A 47 29.80 -8.41 -31.36
CA GLU A 47 29.41 -9.62 -32.08
C GLU A 47 28.05 -9.47 -32.75
N LEU A 48 27.06 -8.94 -32.04
CA LEU A 48 25.69 -8.80 -32.53
C LEU A 48 25.54 -7.73 -33.62
N LYS A 49 26.37 -6.68 -33.58
CA LYS A 49 26.25 -5.53 -34.49
C LYS A 49 27.35 -5.48 -35.55
N GLY A 50 28.41 -6.26 -35.42
CA GLY A 50 29.57 -6.23 -36.32
C GLY A 50 30.33 -4.89 -36.30
N VAL A 51 30.10 -4.05 -35.29
CA VAL A 51 30.72 -2.72 -35.16
C VAL A 51 31.00 -2.43 -33.70
N ASP A 52 32.12 -1.75 -33.45
CA ASP A 52 32.51 -1.30 -32.11
C ASP A 52 31.41 -0.43 -31.46
N ILE A 53 31.16 -0.69 -30.18
CA ILE A 53 30.13 0.00 -29.40
C ILE A 53 30.37 1.51 -29.32
N ASN A 54 31.61 1.98 -29.16
CA ASN A 54 31.91 3.41 -29.11
C ASN A 54 31.72 4.07 -30.47
N LYS A 55 32.10 3.40 -31.57
CA LYS A 55 31.80 3.88 -32.93
C LYS A 55 30.29 3.97 -33.19
N SER A 56 29.51 3.05 -32.65
CA SER A 56 28.05 3.09 -32.73
C SER A 56 27.47 4.26 -31.95
N LEU A 57 27.96 4.50 -30.73
CA LEU A 57 27.49 5.60 -29.87
C LEU A 57 27.62 6.98 -30.53
N LEU A 58 28.70 7.22 -31.29
CA LEU A 58 28.92 8.48 -32.01
C LEU A 58 27.80 8.82 -33.01
N LYS A 59 27.02 7.83 -33.45
CA LYS A 59 25.88 8.00 -34.38
C LYS A 59 24.54 8.15 -33.66
N THR A 60 24.54 8.23 -32.33
CA THR A 60 23.33 8.31 -31.52
C THR A 60 23.27 9.63 -30.75
N LYS A 61 22.12 9.93 -30.14
CA LYS A 61 21.95 11.06 -29.21
C LYS A 61 22.84 10.99 -27.95
N PHE A 62 23.55 9.88 -27.75
CA PHE A 62 24.46 9.66 -26.63
C PHE A 62 25.93 9.94 -26.97
N ALA A 63 26.22 10.38 -28.20
CA ALA A 63 27.55 10.83 -28.60
C ALA A 63 28.06 11.91 -27.63
N GLY A 64 29.28 11.74 -27.12
CA GLY A 64 29.89 12.63 -26.13
C GLY A 64 29.37 12.46 -24.70
N LYS A 65 28.19 11.85 -24.49
CA LYS A 65 27.59 11.62 -23.17
C LYS A 65 27.97 10.28 -22.55
N VAL A 66 28.26 9.30 -23.39
CA VAL A 66 28.60 7.93 -22.98
C VAL A 66 29.88 7.50 -23.68
N ARG A 67 30.77 6.86 -22.93
CA ARG A 67 31.93 6.17 -23.48
C ARG A 67 32.17 4.88 -22.72
N PHE A 68 32.37 3.78 -23.44
CA PHE A 68 32.75 2.50 -22.89
C PHE A 68 34.27 2.33 -22.91
N GLY A 69 34.88 2.13 -21.74
CA GLY A 69 36.21 1.56 -21.57
C GLY A 69 36.13 0.03 -21.51
N LYS A 70 37.22 -0.66 -21.17
CA LYS A 70 37.24 -2.13 -21.09
C LYS A 70 36.33 -2.68 -19.99
N ASP A 71 36.35 -2.06 -18.82
CA ASP A 71 35.70 -2.52 -17.58
C ASP A 71 34.77 -1.45 -16.96
N LYS A 72 34.60 -0.31 -17.64
CA LYS A 72 33.88 0.86 -17.11
C LYS A 72 33.14 1.62 -18.19
N ALA A 73 31.95 2.11 -17.87
CA ALA A 73 31.23 3.11 -18.63
C ALA A 73 31.46 4.49 -17.98
N PHE A 74 31.74 5.49 -18.82
CA PHE A 74 31.88 6.88 -18.42
C PHE A 74 30.63 7.62 -18.90
N LEU A 75 29.92 8.24 -17.97
CA LEU A 75 28.62 8.86 -18.19
C LEU A 75 28.74 10.32 -17.78
N GLN A 76 28.43 11.24 -18.69
CA GLN A 76 28.39 12.66 -18.37
C GLN A 76 27.36 12.94 -17.27
N LYS A 77 27.66 13.88 -16.37
CA LYS A 77 26.84 14.28 -15.22
C LYS A 77 25.35 14.39 -15.56
N ASP A 78 24.98 15.29 -16.47
CA ASP A 78 23.57 15.55 -16.82
C ASP A 78 22.88 14.31 -17.39
N PHE A 79 23.62 13.49 -18.14
CA PHE A 79 23.08 12.25 -18.68
C PHE A 79 22.80 11.23 -17.58
N PHE A 80 23.72 11.06 -16.63
CA PHE A 80 23.52 10.16 -15.51
C PHE A 80 22.40 10.63 -14.57
N GLN A 81 22.36 11.92 -14.27
CA GLN A 81 21.33 12.52 -13.42
C GLN A 81 19.92 12.34 -14.04
N SER A 82 19.82 12.42 -15.37
CA SER A 82 18.55 12.23 -16.08
C SER A 82 17.88 10.85 -15.87
N PHE A 83 18.63 9.85 -15.39
CA PHE A 83 18.07 8.55 -15.04
C PHE A 83 17.09 8.62 -13.86
N PHE A 84 17.23 9.64 -13.01
CA PHE A 84 16.45 9.79 -11.77
C PHE A 84 15.34 10.85 -11.90
N ASP A 85 15.38 11.73 -12.91
CA ASP A 85 14.46 12.86 -13.02
C ASP A 85 13.00 12.46 -12.90
N LYS A 86 12.58 11.41 -13.62
CA LYS A 86 11.19 10.95 -13.60
C LYS A 86 10.76 10.43 -12.24
N SER A 87 11.58 9.62 -11.57
CA SER A 87 11.23 9.03 -10.28
C SER A 87 11.27 10.08 -9.17
N VAL A 88 12.27 10.97 -9.18
CA VAL A 88 12.38 12.07 -8.23
C VAL A 88 11.21 13.05 -8.39
N ALA A 89 10.85 13.44 -9.61
CA ALA A 89 9.69 14.30 -9.85
C ALA A 89 8.39 13.67 -9.32
N ALA A 90 8.14 12.40 -9.64
CA ALA A 90 6.95 11.71 -9.16
C ALA A 90 6.86 11.63 -7.63
N ILE A 91 7.99 11.45 -6.93
CA ILE A 91 8.04 11.46 -5.46
C ILE A 91 7.72 12.86 -4.93
N VAL A 92 8.29 13.91 -5.52
CA VAL A 92 8.07 15.29 -5.10
C VAL A 92 6.62 15.70 -5.33
N ASP A 93 6.05 15.37 -6.48
CA ASP A 93 4.64 15.65 -6.80
C ASP A 93 3.72 14.96 -5.79
N TYR A 94 3.97 13.68 -5.51
CA TYR A 94 3.21 12.92 -4.51
C TYR A 94 3.31 13.51 -3.09
N LEU A 95 4.51 13.96 -2.69
CA LEU A 95 4.68 14.66 -1.41
C LEU A 95 3.90 15.97 -1.38
N GLY A 96 3.88 16.72 -2.48
CA GLY A 96 3.08 17.94 -2.61
C GLY A 96 1.59 17.67 -2.43
N ASP A 97 1.07 16.63 -3.10
CA ASP A 97 -0.33 16.21 -2.96
C ASP A 97 -0.65 15.78 -1.53
N LEU A 98 0.24 15.03 -0.87
CA LEU A 98 0.04 14.58 0.51
C LEU A 98 0.04 15.76 1.50
N LEU A 99 1.01 16.66 1.37
CA LEU A 99 1.14 17.84 2.23
C LEU A 99 0.01 18.85 2.01
N GLY A 100 -0.61 18.85 0.83
CA GLY A 100 -1.79 19.67 0.51
C GLY A 100 -3.12 19.13 1.06
N LYS A 101 -3.17 17.87 1.50
CA LYS A 101 -4.39 17.27 2.07
C LYS A 101 -4.65 17.81 3.47
N LYS A 102 -5.70 18.64 3.60
CA LYS A 102 -6.17 19.17 4.90
C LYS A 102 -6.59 18.11 5.91
N SER A 103 -6.83 16.87 5.49
CA SER A 103 -7.09 15.74 6.41
C SER A 103 -5.81 15.22 7.07
N ILE A 104 -4.63 15.56 6.56
CA ILE A 104 -3.33 15.03 7.01
C ILE A 104 -2.47 16.17 7.58
N ASN A 105 -2.44 17.31 6.89
CA ASN A 105 -1.67 18.49 7.28
C ASN A 105 -2.63 19.64 7.61
N THR A 106 -2.87 19.88 8.90
CA THR A 106 -3.80 20.91 9.39
C THR A 106 -3.06 22.09 10.00
N GLU A 107 -3.73 23.23 10.15
CA GLU A 107 -3.18 24.40 10.86
C GLU A 107 -2.86 24.07 12.33
N ASP A 108 -3.70 23.25 12.97
CA ASP A 108 -3.53 22.83 14.37
C ASP A 108 -2.49 21.70 14.55
N ASN A 109 -2.24 20.90 13.50
CA ASN A 109 -1.28 19.80 13.51
C ASN A 109 -0.49 19.77 12.18
N PRO A 110 0.41 20.75 11.96
CA PRO A 110 1.16 20.83 10.73
C PRO A 110 2.27 19.78 10.70
N ILE A 111 2.50 19.19 9.53
CA ILE A 111 3.66 18.34 9.29
C ILE A 111 4.90 19.22 9.30
N LYS A 112 5.87 18.86 10.16
CA LYS A 112 7.15 19.58 10.29
C LYS A 112 8.34 18.75 9.84
N THR A 113 8.18 17.43 9.78
CA THR A 113 9.29 16.50 9.58
C THR A 113 8.90 15.38 8.63
N ILE A 114 9.79 15.05 7.69
CA ILE A 114 9.73 13.87 6.84
C ILE A 114 10.83 12.92 7.30
N LEU A 115 10.45 11.70 7.68
CA LEU A 115 11.39 10.61 7.93
C LEU A 115 11.57 9.80 6.64
N ALA A 116 12.70 9.95 5.97
CA ALA A 116 12.97 9.29 4.70
C ALA A 116 13.68 7.94 4.92
N VAL A 117 12.93 6.85 4.73
CA VAL A 117 13.41 5.46 4.88
C VAL A 117 13.48 4.75 3.52
N GLY A 118 14.17 3.60 3.47
CA GLY A 118 14.44 2.84 2.25
C GLY A 118 15.76 3.20 1.58
N GLY A 119 16.24 2.34 0.67
CA GLY A 119 17.55 2.50 0.04
C GLY A 119 17.69 3.77 -0.78
N PHE A 120 16.64 4.19 -1.50
CA PHE A 120 16.70 5.40 -2.34
C PHE A 120 16.72 6.70 -1.53
N SER A 121 16.25 6.68 -0.27
CA SER A 121 16.33 7.82 0.65
C SER A 121 17.76 8.18 1.04
N LYS A 122 18.74 7.30 0.77
CA LYS A 122 20.17 7.62 0.89
C LYS A 122 20.72 8.43 -0.30
N SER A 123 19.95 8.59 -1.37
CA SER A 123 20.37 9.32 -2.58
C SER A 123 20.34 10.83 -2.34
N GLN A 124 21.50 11.48 -2.46
CA GLN A 124 21.60 12.93 -2.29
C GLN A 124 20.73 13.69 -3.30
N VAL A 125 20.66 13.21 -4.54
CA VAL A 125 19.83 13.82 -5.60
C VAL A 125 18.35 13.88 -5.20
N LEU A 126 17.83 12.83 -4.58
CA LEU A 126 16.45 12.79 -4.09
C LEU A 126 16.27 13.76 -2.92
N ILE A 127 17.12 13.66 -1.90
CA ILE A 127 16.99 14.46 -0.68
C ILE A 127 17.14 15.95 -0.99
N ASP A 128 18.13 16.36 -1.78
CA ASP A 128 18.31 17.76 -2.20
C ASP A 128 17.09 18.29 -2.95
N LYS A 129 16.48 17.46 -3.81
CA LYS A 129 15.30 17.88 -4.54
C LYS A 129 14.09 18.06 -3.62
N ILE A 130 13.90 17.19 -2.63
CA ILE A 130 12.82 17.34 -1.64
C ILE A 130 13.09 18.57 -0.77
N MET A 131 14.30 18.75 -0.24
CA MET A 131 14.67 19.91 0.61
C MET A 131 14.51 21.25 -0.12
N SER A 132 14.92 21.31 -1.40
CA SER A 132 14.78 22.53 -2.20
C SER A 132 13.33 22.84 -2.60
N THR A 133 12.46 21.83 -2.63
CA THR A 133 11.03 22.03 -2.96
C THR A 133 10.20 22.34 -1.71
N PHE A 134 10.54 21.74 -0.57
CA PHE A 134 9.82 21.87 0.69
C PHE A 134 10.75 22.41 1.79
N SER A 135 11.18 23.67 1.65
CA SER A 135 12.20 24.30 2.50
C SER A 135 11.84 24.39 3.98
N ASP A 136 10.55 24.36 4.31
CA ASP A 136 10.04 24.51 5.67
C ASP A 136 9.97 23.18 6.44
N LEU A 137 10.27 22.06 5.77
CA LEU A 137 10.24 20.73 6.35
C LEU A 137 11.63 20.23 6.72
N ALA A 138 11.76 19.68 7.92
CA ALA A 138 12.96 18.94 8.30
C ALA A 138 12.94 17.55 7.65
N ILE A 139 13.99 17.18 6.91
CA ILE A 139 14.15 15.83 6.39
C ILE A 139 15.16 15.08 7.25
N VAL A 140 14.72 13.95 7.81
CA VAL A 140 15.56 13.06 8.61
C VAL A 140 15.78 11.78 7.82
N VAL A 141 17.04 11.48 7.50
CA VAL A 141 17.46 10.22 6.89
C VAL A 141 18.18 9.40 7.96
N PRO A 142 17.62 8.26 8.44
CA PRO A 142 18.33 7.38 9.35
C PRO A 142 19.62 6.86 8.74
N ALA A 143 20.65 6.63 9.57
CA ALA A 143 21.94 6.08 9.11
C ALA A 143 21.76 4.77 8.31
N ASP A 144 20.89 3.90 8.82
CA ASP A 144 20.51 2.64 8.17
C ASP A 144 19.11 2.74 7.54
N ALA A 145 18.86 3.79 6.74
CA ALA A 145 17.54 4.02 6.12
C ALA A 145 17.00 2.79 5.36
N ASP A 146 17.86 2.02 4.71
CA ASP A 146 17.57 0.76 4.01
C ASP A 146 17.11 -0.37 4.93
N LEU A 147 17.55 -0.39 6.19
CA LEU A 147 17.17 -1.38 7.19
C LEU A 147 16.12 -0.87 8.19
N ALA A 148 15.75 0.41 8.13
CA ALA A 148 14.90 1.05 9.12
C ALA A 148 13.55 0.33 9.31
N VAL A 149 12.92 -0.10 8.21
CA VAL A 149 11.65 -0.85 8.24
C VAL A 149 11.82 -2.21 8.91
N LEU A 150 12.87 -2.97 8.55
CA LEU A 150 13.17 -4.27 9.16
C LEU A 150 13.45 -4.14 10.65
N LYS A 151 14.26 -3.15 11.04
CA LYS A 151 14.56 -2.87 12.46
C LYS A 151 13.29 -2.52 13.23
N GLY A 152 12.42 -1.69 12.65
CA GLY A 152 11.12 -1.36 13.24
C GLY A 152 10.23 -2.59 13.42
N ALA A 153 10.20 -3.49 12.44
CA ALA A 153 9.43 -4.74 12.53
C ALA A 153 9.94 -5.65 13.66
N ILE A 154 11.27 -5.75 13.85
CA ILE A 154 11.86 -6.51 14.94
C ILE A 154 11.49 -5.88 16.29
N ILE A 155 11.62 -4.56 16.44
CA ILE A 155 11.23 -3.85 17.66
C ILE A 155 9.76 -4.10 17.97
N TYR A 156 8.88 -3.98 16.98
CA TYR A 156 7.45 -4.26 17.12
C TYR A 156 7.17 -5.70 17.56
N ALA A 157 7.94 -6.68 17.08
CA ALA A 157 7.77 -8.08 17.49
C ALA A 157 8.12 -8.33 18.98
N PHE A 158 9.07 -7.56 19.54
CA PHE A 158 9.42 -7.64 20.96
C PHE A 158 8.55 -6.73 21.84
N GLU A 159 8.09 -5.60 21.30
CA GLU A 159 7.34 -4.56 22.00
C GLU A 159 6.11 -4.13 21.18
N PRO A 160 5.09 -5.00 21.03
CA PRO A 160 3.91 -4.70 20.21
C PRO A 160 3.10 -3.51 20.74
N GLU A 161 3.14 -3.29 22.06
CA GLU A 161 2.49 -2.18 22.77
C GLU A 161 3.11 -0.79 22.45
N SER A 162 4.23 -0.75 21.72
CA SER A 162 4.83 0.51 21.25
C SER A 162 3.94 1.27 20.27
N VAL A 163 3.00 0.57 19.62
CA VAL A 163 1.95 1.17 18.80
C VAL A 163 0.68 1.19 19.64
N THR A 164 0.13 2.36 19.92
CA THR A 164 -1.08 2.50 20.76
C THR A 164 -2.36 2.57 19.94
N CYS A 165 -2.27 3.06 18.71
CA CYS A 165 -3.41 3.18 17.82
C CYS A 165 -3.01 3.07 16.34
N ARG A 166 -3.99 2.80 15.49
CA ARG A 166 -3.87 2.82 14.03
C ARG A 166 -5.03 3.59 13.42
N VAL A 167 -4.81 4.15 12.24
CA VAL A 167 -5.88 4.75 11.44
C VAL A 167 -6.40 3.70 10.47
N SER A 168 -7.71 3.43 10.49
CA SER A 168 -8.33 2.47 9.58
C SER A 168 -8.15 2.90 8.12
N GLN A 169 -7.66 2.00 7.27
CA GLN A 169 -7.48 2.25 5.84
C GLN A 169 -8.73 1.98 5.01
N TYR A 170 -9.71 1.28 5.58
CA TYR A 170 -10.97 0.95 4.93
C TYR A 170 -12.13 1.16 5.89
N THR A 171 -13.32 1.25 5.33
CA THR A 171 -14.58 1.12 6.07
C THR A 171 -14.92 -0.36 6.16
N TYR A 172 -15.11 -0.91 7.37
CA TYR A 172 -15.48 -2.31 7.57
C TYR A 172 -16.92 -2.45 8.03
N GLY A 173 -17.57 -3.51 7.57
CA GLY A 173 -18.95 -3.77 7.91
C GLY A 173 -19.42 -5.14 7.46
N VAL A 174 -20.72 -5.35 7.61
CA VAL A 174 -21.43 -6.59 7.24
C VAL A 174 -22.65 -6.23 6.40
N PRO A 175 -23.14 -7.12 5.53
CA PRO A 175 -24.42 -6.92 4.86
C PRO A 175 -25.55 -7.00 5.89
N ASN A 176 -26.55 -6.14 5.73
CA ASN A 176 -27.73 -6.12 6.58
C ASN A 176 -29.00 -5.85 5.76
N PHE A 177 -30.13 -6.31 6.30
CA PHE A 177 -31.43 -6.00 5.76
C PHE A 177 -31.85 -4.58 6.15
N THR A 178 -32.25 -3.77 5.18
CA THR A 178 -32.79 -2.42 5.42
C THR A 178 -34.18 -2.25 4.80
N PRO A 179 -35.09 -1.46 5.40
CA PRO A 179 -36.37 -1.15 4.77
C PRO A 179 -36.17 -0.46 3.41
N TYR A 180 -36.97 -0.88 2.42
CA TYR A 180 -36.94 -0.30 1.08
C TYR A 180 -37.33 1.19 1.11
N ASP A 181 -36.35 2.05 0.85
CA ASP A 181 -36.56 3.46 0.48
C ASP A 181 -36.41 3.64 -1.04
N VAL A 182 -37.48 4.06 -1.72
CA VAL A 182 -37.51 4.30 -3.18
C VAL A 182 -36.45 5.28 -3.68
N ARG A 183 -35.98 6.21 -2.84
CA ARG A 183 -34.95 7.20 -3.20
C ARG A 183 -33.55 6.59 -3.30
N ILE A 184 -33.32 5.48 -2.58
CA ILE A 184 -32.02 4.82 -2.46
C ILE A 184 -32.01 3.50 -3.24
N HIS A 185 -33.13 2.76 -3.22
CA HIS A 185 -33.24 1.38 -3.64
C HIS A 185 -34.00 1.19 -4.97
N LYS A 186 -34.13 2.23 -5.80
CA LYS A 186 -34.93 2.19 -7.04
C LYS A 186 -34.58 1.01 -7.96
N ASN A 187 -33.31 0.61 -7.98
CA ASN A 187 -32.79 -0.48 -8.82
C ASN A 187 -32.52 -1.78 -8.03
N ARG A 188 -32.94 -1.86 -6.77
CA ARG A 188 -32.73 -3.02 -5.91
C ARG A 188 -33.97 -3.90 -5.88
N GLN A 189 -33.76 -5.21 -5.84
CA GLN A 189 -34.84 -6.16 -5.65
C GLN A 189 -35.29 -6.17 -4.19
N ILE A 190 -36.60 -6.29 -3.97
CA ILE A 190 -37.13 -6.55 -2.63
C ILE A 190 -36.83 -8.01 -2.32
N TYR A 191 -36.03 -8.24 -1.28
CA TYR A 191 -35.60 -9.57 -0.89
C TYR A 191 -36.69 -10.28 -0.08
N ARG A 192 -37.27 -9.58 0.90
CA ARG A 192 -38.30 -10.13 1.79
C ARG A 192 -39.25 -9.06 2.34
N ILE A 193 -40.30 -9.53 3.00
CA ILE A 193 -41.16 -8.69 3.84
C ILE A 193 -40.70 -8.82 5.30
N GLY A 194 -40.25 -7.72 5.88
CA GLY A 194 -39.80 -7.64 7.26
C GLY A 194 -40.92 -7.38 8.26
N PRO A 195 -40.57 -7.09 9.52
CA PRO A 195 -41.55 -6.75 10.56
C PRO A 195 -42.50 -5.64 10.12
N GLN A 196 -43.77 -5.74 10.53
CA GLN A 196 -44.83 -4.78 10.19
C GLN A 196 -45.15 -4.67 8.69
N GLY A 197 -44.80 -5.69 7.88
CA GLY A 197 -45.17 -5.75 6.47
C GLY A 197 -44.31 -4.87 5.55
N LYS A 198 -43.15 -4.40 6.02
CA LYS A 198 -42.29 -3.51 5.23
C LYS A 198 -41.43 -4.31 4.25
N PRO A 199 -41.36 -3.94 2.96
CA PRO A 199 -40.42 -4.54 2.02
C PRO A 199 -38.98 -4.21 2.45
N MET A 200 -38.12 -5.22 2.43
CA MET A 200 -36.71 -5.13 2.84
C MET A 200 -35.80 -5.42 1.64
N VAL A 201 -34.68 -4.72 1.59
CA VAL A 201 -33.59 -4.93 0.65
C VAL A 201 -32.43 -5.59 1.42
N ASP A 202 -31.74 -6.51 0.77
CA ASP A 202 -30.53 -7.15 1.30
C ASP A 202 -29.27 -6.36 0.93
N ASP A 203 -28.11 -6.76 1.44
CA ASP A 203 -26.80 -6.23 1.05
C ASP A 203 -26.56 -4.76 1.39
N ALA A 204 -27.40 -4.14 2.24
CA ALA A 204 -27.12 -2.80 2.73
C ALA A 204 -25.88 -2.85 3.62
N PHE A 205 -24.94 -1.94 3.40
CA PHE A 205 -23.68 -1.94 4.13
C PHE A 205 -23.89 -1.38 5.54
N ASP A 206 -23.85 -2.24 6.55
CA ASP A 206 -23.86 -1.81 7.94
C ASP A 206 -22.43 -1.61 8.46
N LYS A 207 -22.08 -0.34 8.70
CA LYS A 207 -20.71 0.10 9.01
C LYS A 207 -20.38 -0.07 10.48
N HIS A 208 -19.33 -0.84 10.78
CA HIS A 208 -18.76 -1.01 12.12
C HIS A 208 -17.53 -0.13 12.37
N ILE A 209 -16.70 0.04 11.34
CA ILE A 209 -15.47 0.84 11.38
C ILE A 209 -15.46 1.75 10.17
N GLU A 210 -15.11 3.02 10.36
CA GLU A 210 -15.00 4.00 9.27
C GLU A 210 -13.55 4.16 8.80
N ILE A 211 -13.33 4.32 7.50
CA ILE A 211 -12.03 4.75 6.96
C ILE A 211 -11.59 6.06 7.62
N GLY A 212 -10.33 6.12 8.06
CA GLY A 212 -9.79 7.26 8.81
C GLY A 212 -10.09 7.24 10.31
N GLN A 213 -10.87 6.28 10.82
CA GLN A 213 -11.10 6.14 12.26
C GLN A 213 -9.83 5.72 12.99
N ILE A 214 -9.56 6.34 14.14
CA ILE A 214 -8.47 5.95 15.03
C ILE A 214 -8.93 4.75 15.88
N LEU A 215 -8.23 3.63 15.75
CA LEU A 215 -8.47 2.36 16.42
C LEU A 215 -7.36 2.11 17.44
N GLU A 216 -7.72 2.01 18.71
CA GLU A 216 -6.82 1.61 19.79
C GLU A 216 -6.46 0.12 19.66
N ILE A 217 -5.19 -0.23 19.85
CA ILE A 217 -4.72 -1.62 19.72
C ILE A 217 -5.50 -2.53 20.67
N GLY A 218 -5.98 -3.67 20.16
CA GLY A 218 -6.69 -4.69 20.94
C GLY A 218 -8.13 -4.31 21.32
N ARG A 219 -8.57 -3.08 21.06
CA ARG A 219 -9.91 -2.62 21.40
C ARG A 219 -10.91 -2.89 20.27
N PHE A 220 -11.93 -3.69 20.59
CA PHE A 220 -13.10 -3.88 19.74
C PHE A 220 -13.95 -2.63 19.67
N GLN A 221 -14.52 -2.38 18.49
CA GLN A 221 -15.48 -1.31 18.27
C GLN A 221 -16.85 -1.68 18.87
N GLN A 222 -17.77 -0.72 18.81
CA GLN A 222 -19.14 -0.89 19.31
C GLN A 222 -19.76 -2.17 18.73
N GLU A 223 -20.41 -2.94 19.60
CA GLU A 223 -21.12 -4.15 19.22
C GLU A 223 -22.42 -3.78 18.50
N HIS A 224 -22.65 -4.37 17.33
CA HIS A 224 -23.88 -4.25 16.56
C HIS A 224 -24.74 -5.50 16.77
N GLU A 225 -26.05 -5.33 16.63
CA GLU A 225 -27.05 -6.36 16.90
C GLU A 225 -27.78 -6.76 15.60
N TYR A 226 -27.83 -8.07 15.35
CA TYR A 226 -28.46 -8.68 14.18
C TYR A 226 -29.44 -9.77 14.57
N TYR A 227 -30.34 -10.08 13.63
CA TYR A 227 -31.41 -11.05 13.81
C TYR A 227 -31.44 -12.04 12.64
N PRO A 228 -31.59 -13.35 12.90
CA PRO A 228 -31.76 -14.35 11.85
C PRO A 228 -32.95 -14.05 10.94
N THR A 229 -32.81 -14.39 9.66
CA THR A 229 -33.81 -14.07 8.63
C THR A 229 -35.10 -14.90 8.74
N THR A 230 -35.03 -16.14 9.21
CA THR A 230 -36.19 -17.06 9.30
C THR A 230 -36.15 -17.86 10.60
N GLU A 231 -37.31 -18.40 11.00
CA GLU A 231 -37.49 -19.25 12.20
C GLU A 231 -36.85 -20.65 12.06
N GLU A 232 -36.51 -21.07 10.84
CA GLU A 232 -36.06 -22.44 10.55
C GLU A 232 -34.53 -22.58 10.41
N HIS A 233 -33.80 -21.47 10.39
CA HIS A 233 -32.34 -21.53 10.23
C HIS A 233 -31.66 -22.11 11.47
N LYS A 234 -30.97 -23.23 11.27
CA LYS A 234 -30.10 -23.87 12.27
C LYS A 234 -28.66 -23.37 12.22
N SER A 235 -28.31 -22.59 11.20
CA SER A 235 -26.99 -21.99 11.05
C SER A 235 -27.08 -20.60 10.43
N ILE A 236 -26.04 -19.81 10.68
CA ILE A 236 -25.89 -18.43 10.24
C ILE A 236 -24.58 -18.28 9.51
N VAL A 237 -24.63 -17.55 8.40
CA VAL A 237 -23.46 -17.08 7.66
C VAL A 237 -23.40 -15.56 7.83
N LEU A 238 -22.28 -15.06 8.37
CA LEU A 238 -21.98 -13.64 8.43
C LEU A 238 -20.80 -13.34 7.51
N ASP A 239 -21.03 -12.54 6.48
CA ASP A 239 -19.98 -12.06 5.59
C ASP A 239 -19.41 -10.73 6.10
N PHE A 240 -18.11 -10.54 5.94
CA PHE A 240 -17.40 -9.33 6.35
C PHE A 240 -16.80 -8.64 5.13
N TYR A 241 -17.01 -7.33 5.03
CA TYR A 241 -16.60 -6.53 3.89
C TYR A 241 -15.68 -5.38 4.31
N ALA A 242 -14.76 -5.03 3.42
CA ALA A 242 -14.01 -3.77 3.44
C ALA A 242 -14.48 -2.88 2.29
N SER A 243 -14.42 -1.56 2.47
CA SER A 243 -14.69 -0.58 1.42
C SER A 243 -13.66 0.56 1.42
N GLU A 244 -13.25 1.01 0.23
CA GLU A 244 -12.42 2.21 0.07
C GLU A 244 -13.19 3.51 0.33
N GLU A 245 -14.52 3.44 0.37
CA GLU A 245 -15.38 4.60 0.57
C GLU A 245 -15.71 4.82 2.04
N LYS A 246 -15.98 6.08 2.42
CA LYS A 246 -16.36 6.45 3.80
C LYS A 246 -17.76 5.99 4.18
N ASN A 247 -18.68 6.05 3.22
CA ASN A 247 -20.09 5.71 3.39
C ASN A 247 -20.56 4.83 2.23
N PRO A 248 -20.05 3.59 2.12
CA PRO A 248 -20.60 2.62 1.19
C PRO A 248 -22.07 2.40 1.50
N LYS A 249 -22.90 2.23 0.47
CA LYS A 249 -24.33 1.97 0.68
C LYS A 249 -24.65 0.49 0.60
N PHE A 250 -23.92 -0.24 -0.23
CA PHE A 250 -24.15 -1.66 -0.46
C PHE A 250 -22.83 -2.43 -0.56
N THR A 251 -22.87 -3.71 -0.22
CA THR A 251 -21.69 -4.60 -0.24
C THR A 251 -21.25 -5.01 -1.65
N ASP A 252 -22.08 -4.79 -2.68
CA ASP A 252 -21.79 -5.07 -4.08
C ASP A 252 -21.32 -3.84 -4.89
N GLU A 253 -21.05 -2.71 -4.22
CA GLU A 253 -20.42 -1.55 -4.85
C GLU A 253 -18.99 -1.90 -5.30
N GLU A 254 -18.50 -1.28 -6.39
CA GLU A 254 -17.18 -1.62 -7.00
C GLU A 254 -16.01 -1.46 -6.03
N THR A 255 -16.16 -0.61 -5.02
CA THR A 255 -15.15 -0.33 -3.98
C THR A 255 -15.25 -1.26 -2.78
N CYS A 256 -16.15 -2.23 -2.79
CA CYS A 256 -16.40 -3.17 -1.69
C CYS A 256 -15.80 -4.55 -1.98
N TYR A 257 -15.16 -5.13 -0.97
CA TYR A 257 -14.43 -6.40 -1.07
C TYR A 257 -14.88 -7.33 0.05
N CYS A 258 -15.35 -8.53 -0.30
CA CYS A 258 -15.62 -9.57 0.70
C CYS A 258 -14.30 -10.13 1.23
N LEU A 259 -14.08 -10.02 2.53
CA LEU A 259 -12.89 -10.50 3.23
C LEU A 259 -13.01 -11.97 3.63
N GLY A 260 -14.24 -12.43 3.87
CA GLY A 260 -14.55 -13.78 4.29
C GLY A 260 -15.85 -13.88 5.07
N MET A 261 -16.11 -15.06 5.59
CA MET A 261 -17.36 -15.38 6.28
C MET A 261 -17.14 -16.16 7.57
N LEU A 262 -18.03 -15.94 8.55
CA LEU A 262 -18.19 -16.81 9.71
C LEU A 262 -19.45 -17.65 9.54
N HIS A 263 -19.31 -18.97 9.64
CA HIS A 263 -20.41 -19.91 9.67
C HIS A 263 -20.53 -20.54 11.06
N PHE A 264 -21.71 -20.49 11.66
CA PHE A 264 -21.96 -21.13 12.95
C PHE A 264 -23.42 -21.55 13.13
N ASP A 265 -23.61 -22.57 13.95
CA ASP A 265 -24.93 -23.10 14.26
C ASP A 265 -25.60 -22.27 15.36
N ILE A 266 -26.92 -22.12 15.26
CA ILE A 266 -27.75 -21.48 16.30
C ILE A 266 -28.82 -22.46 16.79
N THR A 267 -29.01 -22.50 18.11
CA THR A 267 -29.97 -23.41 18.72
C THR A 267 -31.40 -22.86 18.74
N HIS A 268 -31.56 -21.54 18.76
CA HIS A 268 -32.83 -20.82 18.81
C HIS A 268 -32.74 -19.50 18.03
N GLN A 269 -33.89 -18.86 17.75
CA GLN A 269 -33.90 -17.45 17.34
C GLN A 269 -33.33 -16.59 18.46
N ALA A 270 -32.05 -16.28 18.34
CA ALA A 270 -31.33 -15.46 19.29
C ALA A 270 -30.74 -14.25 18.57
N ARG A 271 -30.63 -13.16 19.31
CA ARG A 271 -29.93 -11.96 18.86
C ARG A 271 -28.47 -12.31 18.66
N ILE A 272 -27.89 -11.80 17.58
CA ILE A 272 -26.48 -12.02 17.27
C ILE A 272 -25.79 -10.69 17.48
N PHE A 273 -24.74 -10.73 18.26
CA PHE A 273 -23.93 -9.59 18.57
C PHE A 273 -22.61 -9.70 17.84
N VAL A 274 -22.26 -8.68 17.05
CA VAL A 274 -21.02 -8.67 16.26
C VAL A 274 -20.21 -7.45 16.63
N LYS A 275 -18.92 -7.65 16.87
CA LYS A 275 -17.95 -6.58 17.11
C LYS A 275 -16.70 -6.83 16.29
N LEU A 276 -16.12 -5.75 15.75
CA LEU A 276 -14.92 -5.81 14.92
C LEU A 276 -13.73 -5.13 15.58
N ASN A 277 -12.54 -5.63 15.28
CA ASN A 277 -11.27 -5.01 15.60
C ASN A 277 -10.35 -5.07 14.38
N ALA A 278 -9.99 -3.91 13.83
CA ALA A 278 -9.03 -3.79 12.71
C ALA A 278 -7.76 -3.02 13.12
N SER A 279 -7.42 -3.04 14.41
CA SER A 279 -6.24 -2.37 14.96
C SER A 279 -4.95 -3.19 14.77
N GLY A 280 -5.07 -4.49 14.49
CA GLY A 280 -3.94 -5.39 14.28
C GLY A 280 -3.42 -5.41 12.83
N THR A 281 -2.88 -6.56 12.44
CA THR A 281 -2.51 -6.89 11.04
C THR A 281 -3.63 -7.58 10.28
N GLU A 282 -4.73 -7.92 10.97
CA GLU A 282 -5.90 -8.64 10.48
C GLU A 282 -7.16 -7.93 11.00
N LEU A 283 -8.28 -8.13 10.30
CA LEU A 283 -9.60 -7.87 10.84
C LEU A 283 -10.00 -9.05 11.72
N VAL A 284 -10.20 -8.80 13.00
CA VAL A 284 -10.77 -9.76 13.94
C VAL A 284 -12.26 -9.47 14.08
N ALA A 285 -13.09 -10.41 13.66
CA ALA A 285 -14.52 -10.35 13.91
C ALA A 285 -14.90 -11.30 15.02
N VAL A 286 -15.76 -10.85 15.93
CA VAL A 286 -16.32 -11.68 16.99
C VAL A 286 -17.83 -11.65 16.89
N ALA A 287 -18.43 -12.82 16.80
CA ALA A 287 -19.87 -13.02 16.85
C ALA A 287 -20.25 -13.78 18.13
N ARG A 288 -21.32 -13.36 18.79
CA ARG A 288 -21.89 -14.00 19.99
C ARG A 288 -23.39 -14.14 19.83
N VAL A 289 -23.91 -15.31 20.18
CA VAL A 289 -25.35 -15.57 20.20
C VAL A 289 -25.89 -15.25 21.60
N ASP A 290 -26.99 -14.51 21.66
CA ASP A 290 -27.63 -14.16 22.92
C ASP A 290 -28.10 -15.40 23.69
N GLY A 291 -27.76 -15.48 24.97
CA GLY A 291 -28.01 -16.66 25.80
C GLY A 291 -26.98 -17.78 25.68
N GLU A 292 -26.04 -17.70 24.73
CA GLU A 292 -24.91 -18.64 24.62
C GLU A 292 -23.64 -17.98 25.19
N ASN A 293 -22.85 -18.75 25.95
CA ASN A 293 -21.60 -18.25 26.55
C ASN A 293 -20.40 -18.29 25.59
N GLN A 294 -20.57 -18.84 24.39
CA GLN A 294 -19.50 -19.02 23.44
C GLN A 294 -19.43 -17.85 22.45
N GLU A 295 -18.25 -17.26 22.32
CA GLU A 295 -17.93 -16.33 21.24
C GLU A 295 -17.27 -17.10 20.10
N ILE A 296 -17.57 -16.70 18.87
CA ILE A 296 -17.03 -17.25 17.64
C ILE A 296 -16.19 -16.17 17.00
N GLN A 297 -14.96 -16.50 16.67
CA GLN A 297 -13.99 -15.53 16.17
C GLN A 297 -13.52 -15.88 14.77
N GLY A 298 -13.43 -14.87 13.91
CA GLY A 298 -12.89 -14.95 12.57
C GLY A 298 -11.72 -14.00 12.42
N TYR A 299 -10.71 -14.43 11.67
CA TYR A 299 -9.52 -13.65 11.33
C TYR A 299 -9.48 -13.51 9.82
N PHE A 300 -9.47 -12.27 9.35
CA PHE A 300 -9.47 -11.95 7.92
C PHE A 300 -8.29 -11.07 7.58
N SER A 301 -7.56 -11.41 6.52
CA SER A 301 -6.46 -10.60 6.04
C SER A 301 -6.96 -9.22 5.61
N LEU A 302 -6.27 -8.17 6.05
CA LEU A 302 -6.46 -6.84 5.51
C LEU A 302 -5.81 -6.83 4.11
N ILE A 303 -6.57 -6.42 3.10
CA ILE A 303 -6.24 -6.48 1.66
C ILE A 303 -4.90 -5.82 1.36
#